data_AF-A0A2H3AKQ8-F1
#
_entry.id   AF-A0A2H3AKQ8-F1
#
_cell.length_a   1.000
_cell.length_b   1.000
_cell.length_c   1.000
_cell.angle_alpha   90.00
_cell.angle_beta   90.00
_cell.angle_gamma   90.00
#
_symmetry.space_group_name_H-M   'P 1'
#
loop_
_entity.id
_entity.type
_entity.pdbx_description
1 polymer ?
#
loop_
_entity_poly.entity_id
_entity_poly.type
_entity_poly.pdbx_seq_one_letter_code
_entity_poly.pdbx_strand_id
1 'polypeptide(L)' 'QLWTSVRRRGFNRSALFFLWMLLHERYTVGRHISSCEDKFECRACNTEENMDHILTKCDAPGQNEVWVLAQRLWK' A
#
# COMPACT_ATOMS: atom_id res chain seq x y z
N GLN A 1 -17.82 5.08 7.55
CA GLN A 1 -18.19 3.74 8.09
C GLN A 1 -17.19 2.62 7.75
N LEU A 2 -16.22 2.84 6.83
CA LEU A 2 -15.10 1.90 6.56
C LEU A 2 -14.13 1.67 7.73
N TRP A 3 -13.98 2.65 8.62
CA TRP A 3 -13.07 2.55 9.77
C TRP A 3 -13.50 1.47 10.79
N THR A 4 -14.80 1.28 10.97
CA THR A 4 -15.36 0.31 11.92
C THR A 4 -15.03 -1.14 11.50
N SER A 5 -14.95 -1.41 10.19
CA SER A 5 -14.55 -2.72 9.67
C SER A 5 -13.06 -3.02 9.84
N VAL A 6 -12.20 -2.00 9.85
CA VAL A 6 -10.75 -2.16 10.07
C VAL A 6 -10.45 -2.57 11.51
N ARG A 7 -11.26 -2.12 12.49
CA ARG A 7 -11.03 -2.36 13.93
C ARG A 7 -11.46 -3.75 14.44
N ARG A 8 -11.68 -4.74 13.55
CA ARG A 8 -12.02 -6.11 13.97
C ARG A 8 -10.90 -6.70 14.85
N ARG A 9 -11.29 -7.43 15.90
CA ARG A 9 -10.36 -8.17 16.79
C ARG A 9 -9.70 -9.27 15.97
N GLY A 10 -8.48 -9.05 15.50
CA GLY A 10 -7.73 -10.02 14.69
C GLY A 10 -6.47 -9.43 14.07
N PHE A 11 -6.43 -8.13 13.84
CA PHE A 11 -5.23 -7.44 13.39
C PHE A 11 -4.37 -6.98 14.57
N ASN A 12 -3.06 -7.17 14.45
CA ASN A 12 -2.11 -6.57 15.37
C ASN A 12 -2.08 -5.04 15.18
N ARG A 13 -1.49 -4.33 16.15
CA ARG A 13 -1.43 -2.86 16.14
C ARG A 13 -0.77 -2.30 14.88
N SER A 14 0.26 -2.96 14.37
CA SER A 14 1.00 -2.51 13.19
C SER A 14 0.14 -2.60 11.93
N ALA A 15 -0.61 -3.68 11.75
CA ALA A 15 -1.55 -3.84 10.64
C ALA A 15 -2.69 -2.81 10.71
N LEU A 16 -3.23 -2.55 11.91
CA LEU A 16 -4.24 -1.50 12.11
C LEU A 16 -3.70 -0.10 11.77
N PHE A 17 -2.46 0.19 12.19
CA PHE A 17 -1.80 1.45 11.87
C PHE A 17 -1.60 1.61 10.36
N PHE A 18 -1.14 0.55 9.68
CA PHE A 18 -0.99 0.54 8.23
C PHE A 18 -2.31 0.85 7.53
N LEU A 19 -3.39 0.14 7.89
CA LEU A 19 -4.72 0.36 7.31
C LEU A 19 -5.27 1.75 7.61
N TRP A 20 -5.02 2.30 8.80
CA TRP A 20 -5.42 3.66 9.14
C TRP A 20 -4.67 4.70 8.28
N MET A 21 -3.35 4.58 8.16
CA MET A 21 -2.53 5.46 7.33
C MET A 21 -2.96 5.41 5.87
N LEU A 22 -3.28 4.21 5.36
CA LEU A 22 -3.74 4.00 4.00
C LEU A 22 -5.10 4.66 3.74
N LEU A 23 -6.08 4.43 4.62
CA LEU A 23 -7.43 5.01 4.49
C LEU A 23 -7.45 6.54 4.56
N HIS A 24 -6.47 7.14 5.25
CA HIS A 24 -6.37 8.57 5.41
C HIS A 24 -5.34 9.22 4.47
N GLU A 25 -4.85 8.48 3.47
CA GLU A 25 -3.88 8.98 2.48
C GLU A 25 -2.66 9.64 3.15
N ARG A 26 -2.22 9.09 4.30
CA ARG A 26 -1.14 9.67 5.11
C ARG A 26 0.25 9.21 4.69
N TYR A 27 0.34 8.25 3.79
CA TYR A 27 1.62 7.82 3.24
C TYR A 27 2.16 8.86 2.27
N THR A 28 3.37 9.36 2.55
CA THR A 28 4.08 10.24 1.63
C THR A 28 4.72 9.42 0.51
N VAL A 29 3.93 9.14 -0.52
CA VAL A 29 4.34 8.42 -1.74
C VAL A 29 4.06 9.32 -2.94
N GLY A 30 4.94 9.28 -3.94
CA GLY A 30 4.81 10.07 -5.16
C GLY A 30 4.66 11.57 -4.86
N ARG A 31 3.51 12.13 -5.28
CA ARG A 31 3.18 13.56 -5.23
C ARG A 31 3.23 14.23 -3.86
N HIS A 32 3.15 13.47 -2.78
CA HIS A 32 3.28 14.01 -1.43
C HIS A 32 4.74 14.28 -1.01
N ILE A 33 5.73 13.91 -1.82
CA ILE A 33 7.16 14.19 -1.56
C ILE A 33 7.53 15.46 -2.34
N SER A 34 7.27 16.63 -1.75
CA SER A 34 7.49 17.94 -2.39
C SER A 34 8.97 18.28 -2.67
N SER A 35 9.92 17.50 -2.17
CA SER A 35 11.36 17.81 -2.21
C SER A 35 12.22 16.80 -2.98
N CYS A 36 11.64 15.79 -3.65
CA CYS A 36 12.42 14.75 -4.32
C CYS A 36 11.72 14.31 -5.61
N GLU A 37 12.03 14.99 -6.71
CA GLU A 37 11.49 14.74 -8.05
C GLU A 37 11.74 13.28 -8.51
N ASP A 38 12.86 12.69 -8.11
CA ASP A 38 13.26 11.31 -8.48
C ASP A 38 12.44 10.19 -7.80
N LYS A 39 11.53 10.53 -6.87
CA LYS A 39 10.71 9.56 -6.11
C LYS A 39 9.23 9.60 -6.49
N PHE A 40 8.92 10.27 -7.59
CA PHE A 40 7.55 10.43 -8.04
C PHE A 40 7.02 9.21 -8.79
N GLU A 41 7.91 8.52 -9.50
CA GLU A 41 7.55 7.43 -10.41
C GLU A 41 8.08 6.08 -9.92
N CYS A 42 7.31 5.03 -10.20
CA CYS A 42 7.76 3.67 -10.04
C CYS A 42 8.94 3.40 -10.97
N ARG A 43 10.07 2.90 -10.45
CA ARG A 43 11.20 2.48 -11.31
C ARG A 43 10.92 1.23 -12.14
N ALA A 44 9.94 0.42 -11.73
CA ALA A 44 9.57 -0.79 -12.46
C ALA A 44 8.55 -0.48 -13.58
N CYS A 45 7.56 0.38 -13.29
CA CYS A 45 6.42 0.62 -14.18
C CYS A 45 6.49 1.96 -14.93
N ASN A 46 7.38 2.87 -14.51
CA ASN A 46 7.53 4.23 -15.04
C ASN A 46 6.23 5.06 -15.04
N THR A 47 5.40 4.86 -14.00
CA THR A 47 4.14 5.56 -13.75
C THR A 47 4.16 6.23 -12.38
N GLU A 48 3.29 7.23 -12.14
CA GLU A 48 3.14 7.88 -10.84
C GLU A 48 2.92 6.85 -9.71
N GLU A 49 3.76 6.93 -8.67
CA GLU A 49 3.71 6.04 -7.53
C GLU A 49 2.65 6.52 -6.53
N ASN A 50 1.68 5.67 -6.23
CA ASN A 50 0.70 5.88 -5.16
C ASN A 50 0.32 4.55 -4.50
N MET A 51 -0.44 4.58 -3.41
CA MET A 51 -0.78 3.36 -2.66
C MET A 51 -1.62 2.37 -3.49
N ASP A 52 -2.46 2.84 -4.40
CA ASP A 52 -3.26 1.98 -5.29
C ASP A 52 -2.34 1.26 -6.30
N HIS A 53 -1.38 2.00 -6.87
CA HIS A 53 -0.33 1.44 -7.72
C HIS A 53 0.48 0.38 -6.97
N ILE A 54 1.12 0.75 -5.85
CA ILE A 54 2.00 -0.13 -5.05
C ILE A 54 1.30 -1.43 -4.68
N LEU A 55 0.04 -1.36 -4.23
CA LEU A 55 -0.63 -2.52 -3.66
C LEU A 55 -1.34 -3.38 -4.68
N THR A 56 -1.81 -2.82 -5.80
CA THR A 56 -2.72 -3.56 -6.69
C THR A 56 -2.35 -3.57 -8.17
N LYS A 57 -1.47 -2.67 -8.63
CA LYS A 57 -1.16 -2.51 -10.06
C LYS A 57 0.31 -2.63 -10.42
N CYS A 58 1.21 -2.52 -9.44
CA CYS A 58 2.64 -2.50 -9.67
C CYS A 58 3.17 -3.88 -10.09
N ASP A 59 4.05 -3.89 -11.09
CA ASP A 59 4.74 -5.08 -11.61
C ASP A 59 6.05 -5.40 -10.85
N ALA A 60 6.34 -4.67 -9.77
CA ALA A 60 7.50 -4.97 -8.94
C ALA A 60 7.38 -6.38 -8.32
N PRO A 61 8.48 -7.16 -8.26
CA PRO A 61 8.45 -8.55 -7.83
C PRO A 61 7.86 -8.73 -6.41
N GLY A 62 8.13 -7.77 -5.51
CA GLY A 62 7.61 -7.80 -4.15
C GLY A 62 6.08 -7.69 -4.04
N GLN A 63 5.41 -7.01 -4.99
CA GLN A 63 3.94 -6.96 -5.01
C GLN A 63 3.37 -8.36 -5.24
N ASN A 64 3.89 -9.03 -6.27
CA ASN A 64 3.44 -10.36 -6.65
C ASN A 64 3.71 -11.38 -5.53
N GLU A 65 4.89 -11.32 -4.91
CA GLU A 65 5.23 -12.18 -3.76
C GLU A 65 4.23 -12.03 -2.60
N VAL A 66 3.89 -10.78 -2.23
CA VAL A 66 2.92 -10.51 -1.17
C VAL A 66 1.54 -11.04 -1.52
N TRP A 67 1.08 -10.90 -2.77
CA TRP A 67 -0.21 -11.44 -3.20
C TRP A 67 -0.24 -12.96 -3.27
N VAL A 68 0.85 -13.60 -3.68
CA VAL A 68 0.97 -15.06 -3.62
C VAL A 68 0.86 -15.55 -2.18
N LEU A 69 1.53 -14.88 -1.24
CA LEU A 69 1.43 -15.21 0.19
C LEU A 69 0.02 -14.97 0.72
N ALA A 70 -0.61 -13.85 0.36
CA ALA A 70 -1.98 -13.55 0.74
C ALA A 70 -2.93 -14.63 0.22
N GLN A 71 -2.88 -15.00 -1.06
CA GLN A 71 -3.72 -16.05 -1.63
C GLN A 71 -3.63 -17.39 -0.90
N ARG A 72 -2.45 -17.74 -0.37
CA ARG A 72 -2.26 -18.96 0.44
C ARG A 72 -2.98 -18.92 1.79
N LEU A 73 -3.26 -17.74 2.34
CA LEU A 73 -4.03 -17.61 3.59
C LEU A 73 -5.54 -17.80 3.38
N TRP A 74 -6.04 -17.60 2.16
CA TRP A 74 -7.46 -17.73 1.82
C TRP A 74 -7.84 -19.08 1.21
N LYS A 75 -6.85 -19.90 0.85
CA LYS A 75 -7.05 -21.31 0.48
C LYS A 75 -7.09 -22.18 1.72
#